data_AF-X1QN44-F1
#
_entry.id   AF-X1QN44-F1
#
_cell.length_a   1.000
_cell.length_b   1.000
_cell.length_c   1.000
_cell.angle_alpha   90.00
_cell.angle_beta   90.00
_cell.angle_gamma   90.00
#
_symmetry.space_group_name_H-M   'P 1'
#
loop_
_entity.id
_entity.type
_entity.pdbx_description
1 polymer ?
#
loop_
_entity_poly.entity_id
_entity_poly.type
_entity_poly.pdbx_seq_one_letter_code
_entity_poly.pdbx_strand_id
1 'polypeptide(L)'
;MYRLDSIDAYERKLVKQIEVASIQTQDSYNKAYIKLLKIDNRNSPILAKIEIDVRQKNGGVKRERKTVRSGHDLLEISGGRGIYDGYIIDDIYCEQGNEYISFTSRPDIVRLNQTVGDVNDDEYKRLQIRKTIEEHLEKEMDLRPKGLKVLSLFFIDRVANYRWYDDDSNPQQGKYARVFEEEYKRAIQKPKYRTLFKGADLETAVSGVH
;
A
#
# COMPACT_ATOMS: atom_id res chain seq x y z
N MET A 1 -19.89 46.00 -8.52
CA MET A 1 -18.86 45.00 -8.16
C MET A 1 -19.54 43.65 -8.09
N TYR A 2 -19.09 42.65 -8.85
CA TYR A 2 -19.67 41.29 -8.82
C TYR A 2 -18.72 40.34 -8.11
N ARG A 3 -19.23 39.53 -7.18
CA ARG A 3 -18.47 38.52 -6.43
C ARG A 3 -19.33 37.26 -6.33
N LEU A 4 -18.72 36.12 -6.66
CA LEU A 4 -19.26 34.78 -6.46
C LEU A 4 -18.20 34.02 -5.68
N ASP A 5 -18.47 33.69 -4.42
CA ASP A 5 -17.52 32.95 -3.60
C ASP A 5 -17.82 31.44 -3.59
N SER A 6 -16.94 30.67 -2.96
CA SER A 6 -17.00 29.20 -2.96
C SER A 6 -18.26 28.66 -2.27
N ILE A 7 -18.82 29.39 -1.30
CA ILE A 7 -20.04 29.00 -0.59
C ILE A 7 -21.23 29.24 -1.52
N ASP A 8 -21.30 30.43 -2.12
CA ASP A 8 -22.34 30.78 -3.10
C ASP A 8 -22.38 29.77 -4.26
N ALA A 9 -21.22 29.38 -4.78
CA ALA A 9 -21.13 28.43 -5.89
C ALA A 9 -21.65 27.03 -5.51
N TYR A 10 -21.40 26.59 -4.28
CA TYR A 10 -21.89 25.32 -3.76
C TYR A 10 -23.40 25.33 -3.50
N GLU A 11 -23.92 26.35 -2.79
CA GLU A 11 -25.35 26.50 -2.50
C GLU A 11 -26.19 26.60 -3.78
N ARG A 12 -25.65 27.29 -4.79
CA ARG A 12 -26.28 27.42 -6.12
C ARG A 12 -26.07 26.20 -7.02
N LYS A 13 -25.43 25.12 -6.53
CA LYS A 13 -25.13 23.89 -7.27
C LYS A 13 -24.37 24.13 -8.59
N LEU A 14 -23.56 25.19 -8.63
CA LEU A 14 -22.72 25.54 -9.79
C LEU A 14 -21.44 24.70 -9.85
N VAL A 15 -21.10 24.04 -8.75
CA VAL A 15 -19.96 23.13 -8.62
C VAL A 15 -20.42 21.77 -8.10
N LYS A 16 -19.64 20.73 -8.39
CA LYS A 16 -19.89 19.39 -7.86
C LYS A 16 -19.57 19.35 -6.36
N GLN A 17 -20.35 18.55 -5.62
CA GLN A 17 -20.03 18.23 -4.24
C GLN A 17 -18.76 17.38 -4.14
N ILE A 18 -17.99 17.59 -3.09
CA ILE A 18 -16.80 16.80 -2.78
C ILE A 18 -17.22 15.65 -1.87
N GLU A 19 -16.88 14.43 -2.27
CA GLU A 19 -17.00 13.22 -1.46
C GLU A 19 -15.59 12.70 -1.17
N VAL A 20 -15.28 12.47 0.11
CA VAL A 20 -13.96 11.99 0.53
C VAL A 20 -14.13 10.57 1.09
N ALA A 21 -13.59 9.59 0.38
CA ALA A 21 -13.42 8.24 0.89
C ALA A 21 -12.05 8.13 1.58
N SER A 22 -12.02 8.15 2.91
CA SER A 22 -10.79 7.89 3.66
C SER A 22 -10.55 6.39 3.78
N ILE A 23 -9.42 5.90 3.28
CA ILE A 23 -8.98 4.54 3.54
C ILE A 23 -8.16 4.59 4.83
N GLN A 24 -8.81 4.35 5.97
CA GLN A 24 -8.10 4.23 7.23
C GLN A 24 -7.56 2.81 7.37
N THR A 25 -6.25 2.66 7.45
CA THR A 25 -5.60 1.41 7.83
C THR A 25 -5.69 1.28 9.36
N GLN A 26 -6.86 0.87 9.86
CA GLN A 26 -7.10 0.70 11.29
C GLN A 26 -6.24 -0.42 11.92
N ASP A 27 -5.51 -1.20 11.12
CA ASP A 27 -4.78 -2.41 11.55
C ASP A 27 -3.24 -2.31 11.50
N SER A 28 -2.64 -1.12 11.51
CA SER A 28 -1.16 -1.01 11.50
C SER A 28 -0.49 -1.59 12.76
N TYR A 29 -1.21 -1.73 13.88
CA TYR A 29 -0.68 -2.32 15.12
C TYR A 29 -1.05 -3.79 15.31
N ASN A 30 -1.89 -4.36 14.45
CA ASN A 30 -2.27 -5.78 14.50
C ASN A 30 -1.30 -6.67 13.71
N LYS A 31 -0.32 -6.07 13.03
CA LYS A 31 0.82 -6.76 12.39
C LYS A 31 2.13 -6.33 13.06
N ALA A 32 3.10 -7.25 13.11
CA ALA A 32 4.41 -6.98 13.69
C ALA A 32 5.18 -5.95 12.85
N TYR A 33 5.39 -4.75 13.38
CA TYR A 33 6.22 -3.74 12.72
C TYR A 33 7.70 -3.96 13.04
N ILE A 34 8.54 -4.21 12.03
CA ILE A 34 10.00 -4.36 12.19
C ILE A 34 10.70 -3.67 11.03
N LYS A 35 11.50 -2.63 11.30
CA LYS A 35 12.35 -1.96 10.31
C LYS A 35 13.82 -2.20 10.61
N LEU A 36 14.61 -2.64 9.64
CA LEU A 36 16.07 -2.69 9.79
C LEU A 36 16.68 -1.33 9.41
N LEU A 37 17.30 -0.65 10.37
CA LEU A 37 17.87 0.69 10.18
C LEU A 37 19.37 0.67 9.88
N LYS A 38 20.12 -0.23 10.54
CA LYS A 38 21.57 -0.31 10.44
C LYS A 38 22.04 -1.68 10.89
N ILE A 39 23.10 -2.20 10.27
CA ILE A 39 23.91 -3.29 10.83
C ILE A 39 25.27 -2.73 11.24
N ASP A 40 25.75 -3.13 12.41
CA ASP A 40 27.06 -2.80 12.95
C ASP A 40 27.88 -4.08 13.11
N ASN A 41 28.88 -4.25 12.25
CA ASN A 41 29.78 -5.40 12.22
C ASN A 41 31.19 -5.04 12.72
N ARG A 42 31.36 -3.88 13.37
CA ARG A 42 32.68 -3.41 13.84
C ARG A 42 33.22 -4.26 14.98
N ASN A 43 32.34 -4.84 15.79
CA ASN A 43 32.68 -5.66 16.95
C ASN A 43 31.88 -6.98 16.88
N SER A 44 32.42 -8.03 17.51
CA SER A 44 31.68 -9.29 17.71
C SER A 44 30.94 -9.25 19.05
N PRO A 45 29.65 -9.63 19.12
CA PRO A 45 28.80 -10.10 18.02
C PRO A 45 28.25 -8.97 17.13
N ILE A 46 27.86 -9.31 15.90
CA ILE A 46 27.20 -8.38 14.96
C ILE A 46 25.90 -7.85 15.59
N LEU A 47 25.67 -6.55 15.49
CA LEU A 47 24.50 -5.87 16.04
C LEU A 47 23.62 -5.31 14.91
N ALA A 48 22.31 -5.43 15.04
CA ALA A 48 21.35 -4.76 14.19
C ALA A 48 20.59 -3.69 14.98
N LYS A 49 20.46 -2.49 14.40
CA LYS A 49 19.56 -1.46 14.91
C LYS A 49 18.25 -1.57 14.16
N ILE A 50 17.18 -1.86 14.89
CA ILE A 50 15.83 -2.00 14.36
C ILE A 50 14.89 -0.95 14.93
N GLU A 51 13.79 -0.70 14.25
CA GLU A 51 12.65 0.07 14.74
C GLU A 51 11.45 -0.86 14.88
N ILE A 52 10.84 -0.90 16.07
CA ILE A 52 9.70 -1.76 16.40
C ILE A 52 8.67 -0.98 17.23
N ASP A 53 7.44 -1.48 17.29
CA ASP A 53 6.37 -0.91 18.09
C ASP A 53 6.34 -1.55 19.49
N VAL A 54 6.66 -0.78 20.53
CA VAL A 54 6.85 -1.23 21.91
C VAL A 54 5.67 -0.83 22.79
N ARG A 55 5.22 -1.75 23.65
CA ARG A 55 4.22 -1.50 24.68
C ARG A 55 4.82 -0.64 25.79
N GLN A 56 4.18 0.49 26.06
CA GLN A 56 4.55 1.43 27.10
C GLN A 56 3.89 1.06 28.43
N LYS A 57 4.46 1.55 29.54
CA LYS A 57 3.93 1.30 30.90
C LYS A 57 2.50 1.80 31.09
N ASN A 58 2.08 2.82 30.33
CA ASN A 58 0.73 3.38 30.36
C ASN A 58 -0.28 2.60 29.50
N GLY A 59 0.12 1.47 28.92
CA GLY A 59 -0.71 0.64 28.04
C GLY A 59 -0.74 1.09 26.57
N GLY A 60 -0.17 2.24 26.22
CA GLY A 60 -0.03 2.69 24.84
C GLY A 60 1.05 1.92 24.07
N VAL A 61 1.05 2.07 22.74
CA VAL A 61 2.10 1.54 21.86
C VAL A 61 2.86 2.71 21.25
N LYS A 62 4.20 2.60 21.23
CA LYS A 62 5.06 3.62 20.64
C LYS A 62 6.19 2.97 19.85
N ARG A 63 6.49 3.55 18.69
CA ARG A 63 7.61 3.15 17.85
C ARG A 63 8.94 3.56 18.49
N GLU A 64 9.82 2.60 18.74
CA GLU A 64 11.13 2.79 19.36
C GLU A 64 12.25 2.09 18.60
N ARG A 65 13.45 2.67 18.69
CA ARG A 65 14.67 2.07 18.12
C ARG A 65 15.32 1.18 19.16
N LYS A 66 15.61 -0.07 18.80
CA LYS A 66 16.26 -1.06 19.64
C LYS A 66 17.49 -1.63 18.93
N THR A 67 18.50 -1.98 19.71
CA THR A 67 19.67 -2.71 19.21
C THR A 67 19.49 -4.18 19.57
N VAL A 68 19.60 -5.06 18.59
CA VAL A 68 19.43 -6.50 18.73
C VAL A 68 20.64 -7.26 18.20
N ARG A 69 20.77 -8.51 18.62
CA ARG A 69 21.77 -9.48 18.17
C ARG A 69 21.08 -10.83 17.97
N SER A 70 21.74 -11.78 17.32
CA SER A 70 21.24 -13.16 17.21
C SER A 70 20.84 -13.73 18.57
N GLY A 71 19.71 -14.44 18.59
CA GLY A 71 19.06 -15.01 19.77
C GLY A 71 18.14 -14.06 20.55
N HIS A 72 18.05 -12.77 20.20
CA HIS A 72 17.11 -11.86 20.86
C HIS A 72 15.65 -12.10 20.42
N ASP A 73 14.73 -12.14 21.38
CA ASP A 73 13.29 -12.27 21.15
C ASP A 73 12.60 -10.89 21.10
N LEU A 74 11.93 -10.58 19.98
CA LEU A 74 11.19 -9.34 19.83
C LEU A 74 9.91 -9.27 20.69
N LEU A 75 9.35 -10.41 21.11
CA LEU A 75 8.24 -10.44 22.07
C LEU A 75 8.65 -9.78 23.39
N GLU A 76 9.83 -10.14 23.91
CA GLU A 76 10.37 -9.57 25.15
C GLU A 76 10.75 -8.09 24.95
N ILE A 77 11.46 -7.78 23.87
CA ILE A 77 11.95 -6.42 23.59
C ILE A 77 10.80 -5.43 23.34
N SER A 78 9.67 -5.91 22.80
CA SER A 78 8.47 -5.11 22.58
C SER A 78 7.62 -4.87 23.83
N GLY A 79 8.02 -5.41 25.00
CA GLY A 79 7.23 -5.31 26.23
C GLY A 79 6.04 -6.29 26.27
N GLY A 80 6.21 -7.47 25.66
CA GLY A 80 5.23 -8.56 25.71
C GLY A 80 4.09 -8.42 24.71
N ARG A 81 4.32 -7.82 23.54
CA ARG A 81 3.29 -7.75 22.49
C ARG A 81 3.24 -9.07 21.72
N GLY A 82 2.20 -9.86 21.94
CA GLY A 82 2.03 -11.19 21.33
C GLY A 82 2.10 -11.24 19.80
N ILE A 83 1.94 -10.13 19.09
CA ILE A 83 2.15 -10.08 17.64
C ILE A 83 3.60 -10.36 17.22
N TYR A 84 4.56 -10.17 18.13
CA TYR A 84 5.97 -10.49 17.90
C TYR A 84 6.33 -11.94 18.28
N ASP A 85 5.34 -12.76 18.64
CA ASP A 85 5.58 -14.17 18.95
C ASP A 85 6.19 -14.91 17.74
N GLY A 86 7.27 -15.65 18.03
CA GLY A 86 8.11 -16.33 17.03
C GLY A 86 9.14 -15.46 16.31
N TYR A 87 9.18 -14.14 16.54
CA TYR A 87 10.22 -13.26 15.99
C TYR A 87 11.48 -13.25 16.87
N ILE A 88 12.18 -14.39 16.89
CA ILE A 88 13.50 -14.54 17.50
C ILE A 88 14.54 -14.31 16.42
N ILE A 89 15.48 -13.38 16.61
CA ILE A 89 16.53 -13.07 15.63
C ILE A 89 17.39 -14.31 15.42
N ASP A 90 17.40 -14.83 14.20
CA ASP A 90 18.20 -15.99 13.81
C ASP A 90 19.57 -15.51 13.32
N ASP A 91 19.61 -14.90 12.14
CA ASP A 91 20.83 -14.38 11.53
C ASP A 91 20.78 -12.86 11.30
N ILE A 92 21.97 -12.24 11.35
CA ILE A 92 22.20 -10.84 11.00
C ILE A 92 23.32 -10.82 9.96
N TYR A 93 22.92 -10.78 8.69
CA TYR A 93 23.84 -10.83 7.57
C TYR A 93 24.31 -9.43 7.19
N CYS A 94 25.63 -9.21 7.10
CA CYS A 94 26.23 -7.89 6.99
C CYS A 94 27.05 -7.65 5.71
N GLU A 95 26.87 -8.45 4.66
CA GLU A 95 27.51 -8.22 3.36
C GLU A 95 26.96 -6.92 2.73
N GLN A 96 27.87 -6.07 2.25
CA GLN A 96 27.51 -4.78 1.68
C GLN A 96 26.59 -4.94 0.48
N GLY A 97 25.39 -4.33 0.54
CA GLY A 97 24.37 -4.43 -0.50
C GLY A 97 23.44 -5.64 -0.38
N ASN A 98 23.68 -6.52 0.59
CA ASN A 98 22.87 -7.70 0.86
C ASN A 98 22.54 -7.83 2.36
N GLU A 99 22.51 -6.72 3.10
CA GLU A 99 22.26 -6.71 4.53
C GLU A 99 20.83 -7.10 4.89
N TYR A 100 20.66 -8.06 5.80
CA TYR A 100 19.35 -8.48 6.29
C TYR A 100 19.36 -9.05 7.71
N ILE A 101 18.17 -9.16 8.30
CA ILE A 101 17.89 -9.99 9.47
C ILE A 101 16.85 -11.06 9.15
N SER A 102 17.01 -12.25 9.71
CA SER A 102 16.06 -13.37 9.63
C SER A 102 15.57 -13.78 11.01
N PHE A 103 14.55 -14.65 11.06
CA PHE A 103 13.96 -15.10 12.31
C PHE A 103 13.82 -16.62 12.36
N THR A 104 13.90 -17.19 13.56
CA THR A 104 13.91 -18.65 13.75
C THR A 104 12.56 -19.30 13.43
N SER A 105 11.45 -18.66 13.82
CA SER A 105 10.09 -19.22 13.70
C SER A 105 9.21 -18.47 12.70
N ARG A 106 9.79 -17.55 11.92
CA ARG A 106 9.09 -16.76 10.90
C ARG A 106 9.90 -16.79 9.61
N PRO A 107 9.26 -16.98 8.44
CA PRO A 107 9.96 -16.99 7.15
C PRO A 107 10.36 -15.58 6.68
N ASP A 108 10.01 -14.53 7.44
CA ASP A 108 10.28 -13.14 7.07
C ASP A 108 11.78 -12.84 7.03
N ILE A 109 12.20 -12.06 6.02
CA ILE A 109 13.56 -11.51 5.91
C ILE A 109 13.43 -9.99 5.80
N VAL A 110 14.09 -9.25 6.70
CA VAL A 110 14.05 -7.78 6.70
C VAL A 110 15.38 -7.25 6.21
N ARG A 111 15.40 -6.73 4.97
CA ARG A 111 16.60 -6.09 4.41
C ARG A 111 16.81 -4.69 4.96
N LEU A 112 18.02 -4.18 4.82
CA LEU A 112 18.36 -2.82 5.26
C LEU A 112 17.39 -1.79 4.64
N ASN A 113 16.87 -0.90 5.49
CA ASN A 113 15.85 0.10 5.18
C ASN A 113 14.47 -0.44 4.76
N GLN A 114 14.23 -1.76 4.81
CA GLN A 114 12.92 -2.37 4.59
C GLN A 114 12.17 -2.62 5.90
N THR A 115 10.87 -2.86 5.79
CA THR A 115 9.94 -3.07 6.90
C THR A 115 9.14 -4.37 6.74
N VAL A 116 8.92 -5.06 7.86
CA VAL A 116 7.85 -6.05 8.05
C VAL A 116 6.69 -5.35 8.76
N GLY A 117 5.45 -5.64 8.35
CA GLY A 117 4.22 -5.18 9.00
C GLY A 117 3.95 -3.68 8.97
N ASP A 118 4.76 -2.88 8.29
CA ASP A 118 4.27 -1.60 7.77
C ASP A 118 3.25 -1.90 6.68
N VAL A 119 2.25 -1.02 6.50
CA VAL A 119 1.40 -1.13 5.32
C VAL A 119 2.34 -0.95 4.13
N ASN A 120 2.56 -2.02 3.37
CA ASN A 120 3.38 -1.93 2.17
C ASN A 120 2.76 -0.79 1.34
N ASP A 121 3.53 0.26 1.05
CA ASP A 121 3.04 1.42 0.31
C ASP A 121 2.38 0.97 -1.01
N ASP A 122 2.88 -0.12 -1.60
CA ASP A 122 2.28 -0.76 -2.76
C ASP A 122 0.94 -1.47 -2.46
N GLU A 123 0.75 -2.06 -1.27
CA GLU A 123 -0.56 -2.59 -0.82
C GLU A 123 -1.57 -1.47 -0.57
N TYR A 124 -1.14 -0.38 0.07
CA TYR A 124 -2.00 0.79 0.30
C TYR A 124 -2.47 1.40 -1.03
N LYS A 125 -1.53 1.58 -1.97
CA LYS A 125 -1.83 2.07 -3.32
C LYS A 125 -2.71 1.08 -4.10
N ARG A 126 -2.49 -0.23 -3.98
CA ARG A 126 -3.39 -1.24 -4.55
C ARG A 126 -4.81 -1.10 -3.98
N LEU A 127 -4.95 -0.85 -2.68
CA LEU A 127 -6.25 -0.65 -2.04
C LEU A 127 -6.94 0.63 -2.53
N GLN A 128 -6.19 1.74 -2.68
CA GLN A 128 -6.68 2.97 -3.29
C GLN A 128 -7.18 2.75 -4.73
N ILE A 129 -6.39 2.03 -5.55
CA ILE A 129 -6.75 1.68 -6.92
C ILE A 129 -8.03 0.84 -6.94
N ARG A 130 -8.09 -0.23 -6.15
CA ARG A 130 -9.27 -1.10 -6.03
C ARG A 130 -10.51 -0.30 -5.69
N LYS A 131 -10.44 0.54 -4.64
CA LYS A 131 -11.60 1.30 -4.18
C LYS A 131 -12.05 2.32 -5.23
N THR A 132 -11.10 2.98 -5.89
CA THR A 132 -11.40 3.95 -6.97
C THR A 132 -12.08 3.27 -8.16
N ILE A 133 -11.67 2.05 -8.52
CA ILE A 133 -12.32 1.25 -9.58
C ILE A 133 -13.77 0.92 -9.18
N GLU A 134 -13.98 0.45 -7.95
CA GLU A 134 -15.33 0.11 -7.48
C GLU A 134 -16.28 1.32 -7.50
N GLU A 135 -15.82 2.46 -7.00
CA GLU A 135 -16.57 3.72 -7.01
C GLU A 135 -16.81 4.23 -8.44
N HIS A 136 -15.83 4.08 -9.34
CA HIS A 136 -16.00 4.42 -10.75
C HIS A 136 -17.14 3.61 -11.37
N LEU A 137 -17.14 2.29 -11.20
CA LEU A 137 -18.16 1.40 -11.75
C LEU A 137 -19.54 1.63 -11.11
N GLU A 138 -19.60 1.95 -9.82
CA GLU A 138 -20.85 2.32 -9.13
C GLU A 138 -21.42 3.62 -9.70
N LYS A 139 -20.58 4.66 -9.88
CA LYS A 139 -21.02 5.90 -10.53
C LYS A 139 -21.41 5.67 -11.99
N GLU A 140 -20.72 4.78 -12.70
CA GLU A 140 -21.05 4.46 -14.09
C GLU A 140 -22.43 3.78 -14.21
N MET A 141 -22.78 2.88 -13.29
CA MET A 141 -24.12 2.27 -13.23
C MET A 141 -25.24 3.32 -13.15
N ASP A 142 -25.03 4.39 -12.38
CA ASP A 142 -26.05 5.43 -12.15
C ASP A 142 -26.08 6.53 -13.22
N LEU A 143 -24.93 6.81 -13.84
CA LEU A 143 -24.74 7.97 -14.72
C LEU A 143 -24.74 7.61 -16.21
N ARG A 144 -24.30 6.40 -16.59
CA ARG A 144 -24.28 5.96 -17.98
C ARG A 144 -25.68 5.89 -18.61
N PRO A 145 -26.75 5.43 -17.93
CA PRO A 145 -28.11 5.50 -18.46
C PRO A 145 -28.59 6.93 -18.74
N LYS A 146 -27.97 7.94 -18.12
CA LYS A 146 -28.25 9.37 -18.33
C LYS A 146 -27.37 9.99 -19.43
N GLY A 147 -26.59 9.17 -20.16
CA GLY A 147 -25.68 9.63 -21.20
C GLY A 147 -24.41 10.32 -20.67
N LEU A 148 -24.09 10.18 -19.38
CA LEU A 148 -22.95 10.83 -18.75
C LEU A 148 -21.78 9.85 -18.60
N LYS A 149 -20.61 10.21 -19.13
CA LYS A 149 -19.36 9.44 -18.99
C LYS A 149 -18.66 9.77 -17.68
N VAL A 150 -18.29 8.73 -16.92
CA VAL A 150 -17.50 8.87 -15.68
C VAL A 150 -16.02 8.79 -16.03
N LEU A 151 -15.20 9.61 -15.36
CA LEU A 151 -13.75 9.61 -15.47
C LEU A 151 -13.14 9.57 -14.06
N SER A 152 -12.07 8.79 -13.91
CA SER A 152 -11.27 8.74 -12.68
C SER A 152 -9.84 9.19 -12.98
N LEU A 153 -9.27 10.00 -12.10
CA LEU A 153 -7.89 10.50 -12.22
C LEU A 153 -7.05 9.96 -11.07
N PHE A 154 -5.92 9.34 -11.40
CA PHE A 154 -4.94 8.87 -10.44
C PHE A 154 -3.71 9.79 -10.47
N PHE A 155 -3.30 10.26 -9.29
CA PHE A 155 -2.02 10.94 -9.12
C PHE A 155 -0.98 9.92 -8.66
N ILE A 156 0.07 9.75 -9.45
CA ILE A 156 1.16 8.79 -9.21
C ILE A 156 2.47 9.53 -8.94
N ASP A 157 3.37 8.87 -8.22
CA ASP A 157 4.66 9.42 -7.81
C ASP A 157 5.65 9.57 -8.98
N ARG A 158 5.62 8.65 -9.96
CA ARG A 158 6.47 8.70 -11.16
C ARG A 158 5.75 8.13 -12.37
N VAL A 159 5.96 8.72 -13.54
CA VAL A 159 5.40 8.25 -14.82
C VAL A 159 5.80 6.81 -15.11
N ALA A 160 7.07 6.46 -14.85
CA ALA A 160 7.61 5.10 -15.04
C ALA A 160 6.86 4.02 -14.23
N ASN A 161 6.23 4.38 -13.11
CA ASN A 161 5.44 3.43 -12.32
C ASN A 161 4.12 3.05 -13.00
N TYR A 162 3.70 3.79 -14.03
CA TYR A 162 2.55 3.46 -14.85
C TYR A 162 2.96 2.98 -16.25
N ARG A 163 3.90 3.68 -16.91
CA ARG A 163 4.41 3.32 -18.23
C ARG A 163 5.86 3.74 -18.39
N TRP A 164 6.68 2.86 -18.94
CA TRP A 164 8.08 3.12 -19.29
C TRP A 164 8.37 2.59 -20.70
N TYR A 165 9.55 2.90 -21.24
CA TYR A 165 9.96 2.46 -22.57
C TYR A 165 11.27 1.67 -22.44
N ASP A 166 11.35 0.53 -23.13
CA ASP A 166 12.58 -0.24 -23.22
C ASP A 166 13.57 0.38 -24.22
N ASP A 167 14.74 -0.24 -24.39
CA ASP A 167 15.82 0.24 -25.27
C ASP A 167 15.38 0.35 -26.74
N ASP A 168 14.39 -0.45 -27.14
CA ASP A 168 13.77 -0.45 -28.47
C ASP A 168 12.58 0.53 -28.57
N SER A 169 12.37 1.37 -27.56
CA SER A 169 11.26 2.33 -27.45
C SER A 169 9.86 1.70 -27.46
N ASN A 170 9.73 0.42 -27.09
CA ASN A 170 8.42 -0.20 -26.92
C ASN A 170 7.83 0.15 -25.55
N PRO A 171 6.52 0.45 -25.47
CA PRO A 171 5.89 0.80 -24.22
C PRO A 171 5.69 -0.43 -23.33
N GLN A 172 6.16 -0.32 -22.10
CA GLN A 172 6.06 -1.35 -21.07
C GLN A 172 5.20 -0.88 -19.91
N GLN A 173 4.43 -1.81 -19.34
CA GLN A 173 3.58 -1.52 -18.19
C GLN A 173 4.41 -1.36 -16.91
N GLY A 174 4.18 -0.24 -16.23
CA GLY A 174 4.67 -0.02 -14.88
C GLY A 174 3.93 -0.86 -13.85
N LYS A 175 4.32 -0.74 -12.58
CA LYS A 175 3.69 -1.49 -11.48
C LYS A 175 2.21 -1.15 -11.30
N TYR A 176 1.81 0.12 -11.40
CA TYR A 176 0.41 0.52 -11.18
C TYR A 176 -0.51 0.17 -12.34
N ALA A 177 0.00 0.13 -13.58
CA ALA A 177 -0.80 -0.34 -14.72
C ALA A 177 -1.19 -1.81 -14.54
N ARG A 178 -0.23 -2.66 -14.18
CA ARG A 178 -0.49 -4.08 -13.86
C ARG A 178 -1.48 -4.25 -12.70
N VAL A 179 -1.26 -3.53 -11.60
CA VAL A 179 -2.17 -3.55 -10.45
C VAL A 179 -3.58 -3.10 -10.83
N PHE A 180 -3.70 -2.05 -11.65
CA PHE A 180 -5.00 -1.56 -12.12
C PHE A 180 -5.71 -2.61 -12.96
N GLU A 181 -5.05 -3.22 -13.94
CA GLU A 181 -5.65 -4.28 -14.77
C GLU A 181 -6.13 -5.48 -13.94
N GLU A 182 -5.31 -5.94 -12.98
CA GLU A 182 -5.67 -7.03 -12.08
C GLU A 182 -6.92 -6.71 -11.25
N GLU A 183 -6.95 -5.54 -10.60
CA GLU A 183 -8.07 -5.15 -9.74
C GLU A 183 -9.32 -4.79 -10.57
N TYR A 184 -9.15 -4.24 -11.78
CA TYR A 184 -10.24 -3.97 -12.71
C TYR A 184 -10.88 -5.26 -13.20
N LYS A 185 -10.08 -6.24 -13.64
CA LYS A 185 -10.55 -7.57 -14.06
C LYS A 185 -11.33 -8.25 -12.94
N ARG A 186 -10.85 -8.17 -11.69
CA ARG A 186 -11.58 -8.68 -10.51
C ARG A 186 -12.90 -7.94 -10.28
N ALA A 187 -12.91 -6.63 -10.43
CA ALA A 187 -14.11 -5.83 -10.21
C ALA A 187 -15.20 -6.15 -11.23
N ILE A 188 -14.91 -6.15 -12.54
CA ILE A 188 -15.90 -6.34 -13.61
C ILE A 188 -16.52 -7.75 -13.62
N GLN A 189 -15.84 -8.74 -13.02
CA GLN A 189 -16.40 -10.10 -12.82
C GLN A 189 -17.54 -10.13 -11.80
N LYS A 190 -17.69 -9.12 -10.94
CA LYS A 190 -18.78 -9.06 -9.96
C LYS A 190 -20.13 -8.97 -10.69
N PRO A 191 -21.12 -9.82 -10.37
CA PRO A 191 -22.40 -9.87 -11.08
C PRO A 191 -23.12 -8.52 -11.19
N LYS A 192 -22.98 -7.65 -10.18
CA LYS A 192 -23.60 -6.31 -10.15
C LYS A 192 -23.19 -5.40 -11.31
N TYR A 193 -22.01 -5.59 -11.91
CA TYR A 193 -21.53 -4.74 -13.00
C TYR A 193 -21.75 -5.34 -14.39
N ARG A 194 -22.32 -6.54 -14.50
CA ARG A 194 -22.52 -7.25 -15.79
C ARG A 194 -23.32 -6.43 -16.80
N THR A 195 -24.22 -5.57 -16.33
CA THR A 195 -25.02 -4.67 -17.18
C THR A 195 -24.20 -3.61 -17.89
N LEU A 196 -23.06 -3.19 -17.34
CA LEU A 196 -22.14 -2.24 -17.99
C LEU A 196 -21.43 -2.85 -19.21
N PHE A 197 -21.31 -4.18 -19.23
CA PHE A 197 -20.50 -4.93 -20.19
C PHE A 197 -21.33 -5.88 -21.07
N LYS A 198 -22.66 -5.73 -21.11
CA LYS A 198 -23.50 -6.52 -22.02
C LYS A 198 -23.06 -6.29 -23.47
N GLY A 199 -22.52 -7.33 -24.12
CA GLY A 199 -22.03 -7.30 -25.51
C GLY A 199 -20.54 -7.00 -25.66
N ALA A 200 -19.79 -6.81 -24.57
CA ALA A 200 -18.34 -6.64 -24.60
C ALA A 200 -17.62 -7.93 -24.20
N ASP A 201 -16.51 -8.24 -24.86
CA ASP A 201 -15.57 -9.25 -24.39
C ASP A 201 -14.80 -8.71 -23.18
N LEU A 202 -14.95 -9.36 -22.03
CA LEU A 202 -14.35 -8.94 -20.77
C LEU A 202 -12.83 -9.10 -20.76
N GLU A 203 -12.26 -9.95 -21.61
CA GLU A 203 -10.81 -10.09 -21.77
C GLU A 203 -10.23 -8.88 -22.52
N THR A 204 -10.81 -8.52 -23.67
CA THR A 204 -10.40 -7.36 -24.47
C THR A 204 -10.69 -6.03 -23.75
N ALA A 205 -11.73 -5.99 -22.90
CA ALA A 205 -12.10 -4.80 -22.14
C ALA A 205 -10.97 -4.32 -21.22
N VAL A 206 -10.16 -5.22 -20.64
CA VAL A 206 -9.10 -4.88 -19.67
C VAL A 206 -7.92 -4.19 -20.35
N SER A 207 -7.48 -4.69 -21.52
CA SER A 207 -6.36 -4.11 -22.27
C SER A 207 -6.70 -2.76 -22.93
N GLY A 208 -7.98 -2.44 -23.09
CA GLY A 208 -8.45 -1.20 -23.74
C GLY A 208 -8.83 -0.07 -22.78
N VAL A 209 -8.64 -0.24 -21.46
CA VAL A 209 -9.02 0.80 -20.47
C VAL A 209 -8.02 1.97 -20.44
N HIS A 210 -6.85 1.82 -21.09
CA HIS A 210 -5.74 2.77 -21.01
C HIS A 210 -5.06 3.07 -22.34
#